data_AF-A0A950QZM0-F1
#
_entry.id   AF-A0A950QZM0-F1
#
_cell.length_a   1.000
_cell.length_b   1.000
_cell.length_c   1.000
_cell.angle_alpha   90.00
_cell.angle_beta   90.00
_cell.angle_gamma   90.00
#
_symmetry.space_group_name_H-M   'P 1'
#
loop_
_entity.id
_entity.type
_entity.pdbx_description
1 polymer ?
#
loop_
_entity_poly.entity_id
_entity_poly.type
_entity_poly.pdbx_seq_one_letter_code
_entity_poly.pdbx_strand_id
1 'polypeptide(L)'
;TSAHLDETGQKYVRAINIDTGKMVWETPQLGHVLLKTWPGVLGTAGGLVFYSDPDGSFVASDAKTGKAIWHFATNSAMKASPMTFAIDGKQYIAVAAGSNILCFGLPT
;
A
#
# COMPACT_ATOMS: atom_id res chain seq x y z
N THR A 1 -1.20 28.17 16.86
CA THR A 1 -0.40 28.69 15.73
C THR A 1 -0.76 27.91 14.48
N SER A 2 -1.76 28.40 13.75
CA SER A 2 -2.43 27.75 12.62
C SER A 2 -1.99 28.36 11.29
N ALA A 3 -0.69 28.31 11.00
CA ALA A 3 -0.14 28.75 9.73
C ALA A 3 0.59 27.55 9.12
N HIS A 4 0.04 27.00 8.02
CA HIS A 4 0.57 26.01 7.06
C HIS A 4 -0.50 25.00 6.61
N LEU A 5 -1.75 25.43 6.36
CA LEU A 5 -2.81 24.52 5.88
C LEU A 5 -3.00 24.49 4.36
N ASP A 6 -2.02 25.00 3.60
CA ASP A 6 -2.04 24.97 2.13
C ASP A 6 -0.94 24.05 1.55
N GLU A 7 -0.71 22.88 2.16
CA GLU A 7 0.15 21.86 1.53
C GLU A 7 -0.65 21.12 0.44
N THR A 8 -0.43 21.51 -0.82
CA THR A 8 -0.99 20.90 -2.03
C THR A 8 -0.29 19.60 -2.44
N GLY A 9 0.35 18.91 -1.48
CA GLY A 9 1.13 17.72 -1.76
C GLY A 9 0.29 16.53 -2.21
N GLN A 10 0.88 15.66 -3.03
CA GLN A 10 0.29 14.38 -3.40
C GLN A 10 1.27 13.27 -2.99
N LYS A 11 0.76 12.21 -2.36
CA LYS A 11 1.56 11.02 -2.05
C LYS A 11 1.52 10.04 -3.22
N TYR A 12 2.60 9.31 -3.42
CA TYR A 12 2.75 8.37 -4.52
C TYR A 12 3.39 7.06 -4.04
N VAL A 13 2.97 5.96 -4.64
CA VAL A 13 3.78 4.73 -4.70
C VAL A 13 4.57 4.78 -6.01
N ARG A 14 5.86 4.45 -5.95
CA ARG A 14 6.75 4.54 -7.11
C ARG A 14 7.53 3.25 -7.29
N ALA A 15 7.74 2.87 -8.55
CA ALA A 15 8.77 1.92 -8.92
C ALA A 15 9.92 2.66 -9.60
N ILE A 16 11.13 2.37 -9.14
CA ILE A 16 12.38 2.91 -9.66
C ILE A 16 13.23 1.72 -10.09
N ASN A 17 13.74 1.75 -11.32
CA ASN A 17 14.71 0.77 -11.78
C ASN A 17 16.05 1.02 -11.07
N ILE A 18 16.55 0.03 -10.32
CA ILE A 18 17.73 0.21 -9.47
C ILE A 18 19.04 0.38 -10.26
N ASP A 19 19.12 -0.20 -11.46
CA ASP A 19 20.33 -0.12 -12.29
C ASP A 19 20.51 1.27 -12.93
N THR A 20 19.38 1.90 -13.28
CA THR A 20 19.36 3.16 -14.05
C THR A 20 18.91 4.38 -13.24
N GLY A 21 18.31 4.16 -12.06
CA GLY A 21 17.66 5.21 -11.27
C GLY A 21 16.39 5.79 -11.91
N LYS A 22 15.94 5.26 -13.05
CA LYS A 22 14.77 5.79 -13.77
C LYS A 22 13.47 5.32 -13.10
N MET A 23 12.53 6.24 -12.96
CA MET A 23 11.16 5.91 -12.58
C MET A 23 10.50 5.09 -13.68
N VAL A 24 9.98 3.91 -13.33
CA VAL A 24 9.25 3.03 -14.24
C VAL A 24 7.78 3.43 -14.28
N TRP A 25 7.19 3.64 -13.11
CA TRP A 25 5.83 4.13 -12.93
C TRP A 25 5.69 4.83 -11.59
N GLU A 26 4.67 5.67 -11.48
CA GLU A 26 4.16 6.19 -10.22
C GLU A 26 2.64 6.12 -10.19
N THR A 27 2.11 5.89 -8.99
CA THR A 27 0.67 5.79 -8.75
C THR A 27 0.30 6.77 -7.65
N PRO A 28 -0.59 7.75 -7.91
CA PRO A 28 -1.04 8.66 -6.88
C PRO A 28 -1.84 7.88 -5.84
N GLN A 29 -1.52 8.09 -4.57
CA GLN A 29 -2.24 7.51 -3.46
C GLN A 29 -3.53 8.28 -3.18
N LEU A 30 -4.60 7.57 -2.84
CA LEU A 30 -5.90 8.19 -2.56
C LEU A 30 -5.99 8.71 -1.11
N GLY A 31 -6.66 9.85 -0.93
CA GLY A 31 -6.90 10.44 0.39
C GLY A 31 -6.05 11.66 0.72
N HIS A 32 -6.27 12.21 1.91
CA HIS A 32 -5.77 13.54 2.26
C HIS A 32 -4.28 13.52 2.63
N VAL A 33 -3.48 14.39 2.00
CA VAL A 33 -2.01 14.44 2.16
C VAL A 33 -1.56 14.67 3.59
N LEU A 34 -2.32 15.48 4.35
CA LEU A 34 -2.01 15.81 5.76
C LEU A 34 -2.18 14.62 6.72
N LEU A 35 -2.77 13.51 6.29
CA LEU A 35 -2.86 12.32 7.13
C LEU A 35 -1.45 11.77 7.36
N LYS A 36 -1.08 11.62 8.64
CA LYS A 36 0.24 11.11 9.06
C LYS A 36 0.36 9.59 8.90
N THR A 37 0.08 9.09 7.69
CA THR A 37 0.20 7.69 7.28
C THR A 37 1.38 7.55 6.31
N TRP A 38 2.33 6.69 6.69
CA TRP A 38 3.54 6.36 5.91
C TRP A 38 3.73 4.84 5.94
N PRO A 39 2.77 4.10 5.37
CA PRO A 39 2.83 2.65 5.35
C PRO A 39 3.98 2.17 4.46
N GLY A 40 4.52 0.99 4.76
CA GLY A 40 5.45 0.33 3.86
C GLY A 40 4.74 -0.33 2.68
N VAL A 41 5.54 -1.00 1.86
CA VAL A 41 5.10 -1.74 0.68
C VAL A 41 5.58 -3.20 0.77
N LEU A 42 4.82 -4.11 0.17
CA LEU A 42 5.17 -5.53 0.05
C LEU A 42 5.13 -5.94 -1.42
N GLY A 43 6.29 -6.26 -2.00
CA GLY A 43 6.38 -6.91 -3.31
C GLY A 43 6.32 -8.44 -3.17
N THR A 44 5.72 -9.12 -4.15
CA THR A 44 5.63 -10.59 -4.19
C THR A 44 6.11 -11.15 -5.52
N ALA A 45 6.57 -12.40 -5.52
CA ALA A 45 6.97 -13.11 -6.74
C ALA A 45 5.81 -13.34 -7.72
N GLY A 46 4.56 -13.25 -7.25
CA GLY A 46 3.35 -13.31 -8.08
C GLY A 46 3.09 -12.06 -8.93
N GLY A 47 3.99 -11.06 -8.89
CA GLY A 47 3.85 -9.83 -9.66
C GLY A 47 2.89 -8.82 -9.03
N LEU A 48 2.70 -8.88 -7.71
CA LEU A 48 1.85 -7.95 -6.96
C LEU A 48 2.66 -7.09 -5.99
N VAL A 49 2.24 -5.84 -5.84
CA VAL A 49 2.66 -4.92 -4.79
C VAL A 49 1.47 -4.58 -3.90
N PHE A 50 1.62 -4.77 -2.59
CA PHE A 50 0.63 -4.40 -1.59
C PHE A 50 1.08 -3.16 -0.82
N TYR A 51 0.16 -2.24 -0.58
CA TYR A 51 0.38 -1.02 0.19
C TYR A 51 -0.95 -0.52 0.75
N SER A 52 -0.94 0.59 1.49
CA SER A 52 -2.19 1.25 1.88
C SER A 52 -2.20 2.71 1.49
N ASP A 53 -3.37 3.19 1.13
CA ASP A 53 -3.61 4.59 0.81
C ASP A 53 -3.98 5.41 2.05
N PRO A 54 -3.69 6.73 2.05
CA PRO A 54 -4.13 7.65 3.11
C PRO A 54 -5.62 7.60 3.42
N ASP A 55 -6.49 7.26 2.47
CA ASP A 55 -7.93 7.08 2.68
C ASP A 55 -8.28 5.85 3.56
N GLY A 56 -7.29 5.03 3.93
CA GLY A 56 -7.47 3.82 4.74
C GLY A 56 -7.72 2.55 3.92
N SER A 57 -7.57 2.61 2.60
CA SER A 57 -7.66 1.44 1.73
C SER A 57 -6.38 0.59 1.80
N PHE A 58 -6.52 -0.73 1.88
CA PHE A 58 -5.46 -1.68 1.60
C PHE A 58 -5.54 -2.09 0.13
N VAL A 59 -4.45 -1.92 -0.61
CA VAL A 59 -4.43 -1.97 -2.08
C VAL A 59 -3.47 -3.06 -2.54
N ALA A 60 -3.86 -3.79 -3.59
CA ALA A 60 -2.97 -4.62 -4.38
C ALA A 60 -2.89 -4.09 -5.81
N SER A 61 -1.68 -3.87 -6.29
CA SER A 61 -1.40 -3.38 -7.63
C SER A 61 -0.51 -4.35 -8.41
N ASP A 62 -0.67 -4.35 -9.73
CA ASP A 62 0.24 -5.03 -10.64
C ASP A 62 1.64 -4.38 -10.54
N ALA A 63 2.66 -5.20 -10.28
CA ALA A 63 4.02 -4.71 -9.98
C ALA A 63 4.71 -4.07 -11.20
N LYS A 64 4.29 -4.40 -12.42
CA LYS A 64 4.91 -3.89 -13.65
C LYS A 64 4.33 -2.53 -14.06
N THR A 65 3.07 -2.28 -13.72
CA THR A 65 2.32 -1.11 -14.19
C THR A 65 1.92 -0.14 -13.08
N GLY A 66 1.93 -0.57 -11.82
CA GLY A 66 1.41 0.20 -10.69
C GLY A 66 -0.13 0.25 -10.64
N LYS A 67 -0.82 -0.36 -11.60
CA LYS A 67 -2.29 -0.33 -11.67
C LYS A 67 -2.89 -1.11 -10.49
N ALA A 68 -3.71 -0.44 -9.69
CA ALA A 68 -4.53 -1.09 -8.67
C ALA A 68 -5.49 -2.10 -9.32
N ILE A 69 -5.45 -3.34 -8.83
CA ILE A 69 -6.30 -4.43 -9.31
C ILE A 69 -7.26 -4.93 -8.21
N TRP A 70 -7.00 -4.57 -6.96
CA TRP A 70 -7.86 -4.88 -5.83
C TRP A 70 -7.67 -3.83 -4.72
N HIS A 71 -8.74 -3.56 -3.98
CA HIS A 71 -8.71 -2.72 -2.79
C HIS A 71 -9.70 -3.21 -1.74
N PHE A 72 -9.42 -2.89 -0.48
CA PHE A 72 -10.30 -3.14 0.65
C PHE A 72 -10.27 -1.99 1.64
N ALA A 73 -11.43 -1.46 1.99
CA ALA A 73 -11.55 -0.39 2.99
C ALA A 73 -11.31 -0.94 4.39
N THR A 74 -10.17 -0.61 5.01
CA THR A 74 -9.86 -1.08 6.38
C THR A 74 -10.56 -0.24 7.46
N ASN A 75 -11.10 0.92 7.07
CA ASN A 75 -11.66 1.94 7.96
C ASN A 75 -10.68 2.35 9.09
N SER A 76 -9.37 2.28 8.81
CA SER A 76 -8.31 2.64 9.75
C SER A 76 -7.14 3.32 9.05
N ALA A 77 -6.52 4.27 9.75
CA ALA A 77 -5.24 4.82 9.32
C ALA A 77 -4.14 3.76 9.49
N MET A 78 -3.43 3.45 8.41
CA MET A 78 -2.40 2.40 8.39
C MET A 78 -1.00 3.02 8.39
N LYS A 79 -0.11 2.43 9.20
CA LYS A 79 1.30 2.83 9.30
C LYS A 79 2.26 1.65 9.21
N ALA A 80 1.75 0.43 9.38
CA ALA A 80 2.56 -0.77 9.30
C ALA A 80 2.85 -1.15 7.84
N SER A 81 3.94 -1.88 7.63
CA SER A 81 4.19 -2.55 6.36
C SER A 81 3.35 -3.83 6.28
N PRO A 82 2.77 -4.17 5.12
CA PRO A 82 2.16 -5.48 4.93
C PRO A 82 3.22 -6.58 4.95
N MET A 83 2.81 -7.79 5.32
CA MET A 83 3.65 -8.99 5.26
C MET A 83 2.90 -10.17 4.63
N THR A 84 3.64 -11.20 4.23
CA THR A 84 3.05 -12.45 3.72
C THR A 84 3.69 -13.67 4.37
N PHE A 85 2.91 -14.74 4.50
CA PHE A 85 3.33 -16.06 5.00
C PHE A 85 2.47 -17.15 4.35
N ALA A 86 2.80 -18.42 4.59
CA ALA A 86 2.01 -19.55 4.14
C ALA A 86 1.78 -20.56 5.26
N ILE A 87 0.60 -21.20 5.26
CA ILE A 87 0.23 -22.30 6.14
C ILE A 87 -0.34 -23.40 5.24
N ASP A 88 0.17 -24.63 5.35
CA ASP A 88 -0.26 -25.78 4.56
C ASP A 88 -0.34 -25.50 3.05
N GLY A 89 0.66 -24.77 2.53
CA GLY A 89 0.74 -24.39 1.11
C GLY A 89 -0.19 -23.23 0.69
N LYS A 90 -1.06 -22.73 1.57
CA LYS A 90 -1.92 -21.58 1.32
C LYS A 90 -1.24 -20.29 1.74
N GLN A 91 -1.12 -19.33 0.81
CA GLN A 91 -0.54 -18.01 1.07
C GLN A 91 -1.55 -17.07 1.73
N TYR A 92 -1.05 -16.27 2.66
CA TYR A 92 -1.78 -15.21 3.35
C TYR A 92 -1.02 -13.88 3.27
N ILE A 93 -1.76 -12.78 3.22
CA ILE A 93 -1.27 -11.41 3.34
C ILE A 93 -1.83 -10.82 4.63
N ALA A 94 -0.98 -10.32 5.51
CA ALA A 94 -1.39 -9.73 6.78
C ALA A 94 -0.88 -8.30 6.94
N VAL A 95 -1.68 -7.48 7.63
CA VAL A 95 -1.32 -6.09 7.92
C VAL A 95 -1.99 -5.61 9.21
N ALA A 96 -1.27 -4.80 9.98
CA ALA A 96 -1.84 -4.10 11.12
C ALA A 96 -2.58 -2.83 10.64
N ALA A 97 -3.90 -2.83 10.84
CA ALA A 97 -4.80 -1.73 10.54
C ALA A 97 -5.34 -1.14 11.86
N GLY A 98 -4.66 -0.11 12.35
CA GLY A 98 -4.96 0.48 13.65
C GLY A 98 -4.72 -0.55 14.76
N SER A 99 -5.77 -0.86 15.53
CA SER A 99 -5.74 -1.87 16.60
C SER A 99 -6.04 -3.30 16.12
N ASN A 100 -6.33 -3.49 14.83
CA ASN A 100 -6.71 -4.78 14.26
C ASN A 100 -5.58 -5.38 13.41
N ILE A 101 -5.54 -6.71 13.32
CA ILE A 101 -4.78 -7.42 12.30
C ILE A 101 -5.76 -7.96 11.26
N LEU A 102 -5.59 -7.55 10.01
CA LEU A 102 -6.33 -8.08 8.87
C LEU A 102 -5.48 -9.14 8.17
N CYS A 103 -6.10 -10.24 7.78
CA CYS A 103 -5.44 -11.34 7.07
C CYS A 103 -6.30 -11.75 5.86
N PHE A 104 -5.69 -11.74 4.68
CA PHE A 104 -6.32 -12.03 3.40
C PHE A 104 -5.73 -13.29 2.78
N GLY A 105 -6.57 -14.11 2.17
CA GLY A 105 -6.16 -15.29 1.41
C GLY A 105 -7.24 -15.64 0.39
N LEU A 106 -6.85 -16.30 -0.69
CA LEU A 106 -7.82 -16.73 -1.70
C LEU A 106 -8.77 -17.80 -1.13
N PRO A 107 -10.01 -17.89 -1.62
CA PRO A 107 -10.87 -19.04 -1.35
C PRO A 107 -10.15 -20.34 -1.72
N THR A 108 -10.45 -21.39 -0.96
CA THR A 108 -10.05 -22.79 -1.26
C THR A 108 -11.11 -23.46 -2.09
#